data_AF-A0A7K8CH71-F1
#
_entry.id   AF-A0A7K8CH71-F1
#
_cell.length_a   1.000
_cell.length_b   1.000
_cell.length_c   1.000
_cell.angle_alpha   90.00
_cell.angle_beta   90.00
_cell.angle_gamma   90.00
#
_symmetry.space_group_name_H-M   'P 1'
#
loop_
_entity.id
_entity.type
_entity.pdbx_description
1 polymer ?
#
loop_
_entity_poly.entity_id
_entity_poly.type
_entity_poly.pdbx_seq_one_letter_code
_entity_poly.pdbx_strand_id
1 'polypeptide(L)'
;QIRVRVIEARQLPGINIRPVVKVTVSGQTRRTRIRKGNSPFFDETFFFNVFESPSELFDAPVFLTVVDSRSFRMDSVIGEFRMDVETVYSEPKHAFLRKWLLLSDPEDFSVGAKGYLKVSTCVLGPGDEAPV
;
A
#
# COMPACT_ATOMS: atom_id res chain seq x y z
N GLN A 1 8.95 -13.02 5.20
CA GLN A 1 9.26 -11.65 4.74
C GLN A 1 8.13 -11.17 3.86
N ILE A 2 7.70 -9.92 3.99
CA ILE A 2 6.70 -9.29 3.13
C ILE A 2 7.39 -8.21 2.30
N ARG A 3 7.14 -8.19 0.99
CA ARG A 3 7.68 -7.16 0.08
C ARG A 3 6.52 -6.38 -0.53
N VAL A 4 6.62 -5.05 -0.53
CA VAL A 4 5.63 -4.16 -1.13
C VAL A 4 6.35 -3.20 -2.06
N ARG A 5 6.11 -3.33 -3.37
CA ARG A 5 6.54 -2.38 -4.40
C ARG A 5 5.39 -1.43 -4.71
N VAL A 6 5.59 -0.15 -4.39
CA VAL A 6 4.68 0.93 -4.77
C VAL A 6 5.14 1.47 -6.12
N ILE A 7 4.34 1.27 -7.16
CA ILE A 7 4.75 1.59 -8.54
C ILE A 7 4.33 3.00 -8.91
N GLU A 8 3.02 3.25 -8.99
CA GLU A 8 2.45 4.51 -9.46
C GLU A 8 1.05 4.70 -8.89
N ALA A 9 0.59 5.94 -8.81
CA ALA A 9 -0.81 6.25 -8.57
C ALA A 9 -1.39 7.02 -9.76
N ARG A 10 -2.71 7.04 -9.88
CA ARG A 10 -3.43 7.84 -10.88
C ARG A 10 -4.74 8.36 -10.34
N GLN A 11 -5.18 9.47 -10.91
CA GLN A 11 -6.48 10.09 -10.61
C GLN A 11 -6.65 10.43 -9.12
N LEU A 12 -5.55 10.77 -8.44
CA LEU A 12 -5.63 11.29 -7.06
C LEU A 12 -6.37 12.64 -7.07
N PRO A 13 -7.29 12.92 -6.14
CA PRO A 13 -7.95 14.21 -6.05
C PRO A 13 -7.04 15.31 -5.48
N GLY A 14 -7.38 16.56 -5.73
CA GLY A 14 -6.72 17.75 -5.15
C GLY A 14 -5.82 18.52 -6.11
N ILE A 15 -5.38 19.70 -5.68
CA ILE A 15 -4.60 20.65 -6.50
C ILE A 15 -3.20 20.81 -5.92
N ASN A 16 -2.18 20.74 -6.79
CA ASN A 16 -0.76 20.89 -6.45
C ASN A 16 -0.25 19.90 -5.38
N ILE A 17 -0.93 18.77 -5.20
CA ILE A 17 -0.64 17.79 -4.16
C ILE A 17 0.81 17.30 -4.21
N ARG A 18 1.32 16.91 -3.04
CA ARG A 18 2.61 16.25 -2.89
C ARG A 18 2.45 14.85 -2.32
N PRO A 19 2.06 13.86 -3.15
CA PRO A 19 1.70 12.54 -2.67
C PRO A 19 2.88 11.80 -2.07
N VAL A 20 2.60 11.11 -0.96
CA VAL A 20 3.45 10.11 -0.33
C VAL A 20 2.58 8.89 -0.08
N VAL A 21 3.10 7.70 -0.37
CA VAL A 21 2.43 6.44 0.01
C VAL A 21 3.07 5.94 1.30
N LYS A 22 2.25 5.78 2.33
CA LYS A 22 2.60 5.06 3.56
C LYS A 22 2.17 3.61 3.40
N VAL A 23 3.11 2.71 3.67
CA VAL A 23 2.90 1.26 3.65
C VAL A 23 3.07 0.77 5.07
N THR A 24 2.00 0.30 5.68
CA THR A 24 2.00 -0.24 7.03
C THR A 24 1.70 -1.73 6.97
N VAL A 25 2.58 -2.55 7.53
CA VAL A 25 2.45 -4.02 7.59
C VAL A 25 2.88 -4.45 8.99
N SER A 26 2.01 -5.17 9.71
CA SER A 26 2.31 -5.70 11.06
C SER A 26 2.92 -4.65 12.00
N GLY A 27 2.30 -3.47 12.07
CA GLY A 27 2.75 -2.35 12.92
C GLY A 27 3.97 -1.57 12.42
N GLN A 28 4.68 -2.05 11.39
CA GLN A 28 5.82 -1.36 10.79
C GLN A 28 5.35 -0.44 9.66
N THR A 29 5.71 0.83 9.69
CA THR A 29 5.38 1.81 8.63
C THR A 29 6.62 2.23 7.84
N ARG A 30 6.54 2.16 6.51
CA ARG A 30 7.51 2.75 5.58
C ARG A 30 6.81 3.73 4.65
N ARG A 31 7.55 4.64 4.02
CA ARG A 31 6.98 5.64 3.13
C ARG A 31 7.83 5.87 1.88
N THR A 32 7.18 6.17 0.78
CA THR A 32 7.85 6.62 -0.46
C THR A 32 8.46 8.00 -0.29
N ARG A 33 9.32 8.37 -1.24
CA ARG A 33 9.69 9.77 -1.44
C ARG A 33 8.47 10.58 -1.86
N ILE A 34 8.53 11.87 -1.56
CA ILE A 34 7.50 12.83 -1.97
C ILE A 34 7.54 12.97 -3.50
N ARG A 35 6.38 12.82 -4.15
CA ARG A 35 6.17 13.12 -5.57
C ARG A 35 5.25 14.32 -5.74
N LYS A 36 5.00 14.74 -6.98
CA LYS A 36 4.11 15.87 -7.31
C LYS A 36 3.04 15.42 -8.29
N GLY A 37 1.86 16.02 -8.17
CA GLY A 37 0.75 15.85 -9.11
C GLY A 37 -0.11 14.62 -8.82
N ASN A 38 -1.13 14.45 -9.67
CA ASN A 38 -2.24 13.52 -9.43
C ASN A 38 -2.03 12.11 -10.00
N SER A 39 -0.95 11.93 -10.77
CA SER A 39 -0.52 10.63 -11.30
C SER A 39 0.98 10.40 -11.07
N PRO A 40 1.44 10.34 -9.80
CA PRO A 40 2.85 10.20 -9.47
C PRO A 40 3.39 8.78 -9.77
N PHE A 41 4.63 8.72 -10.27
CA PHE A 41 5.41 7.49 -10.37
C PHE A 41 6.41 7.41 -9.19
N PHE A 42 6.36 6.34 -8.42
CA PHE A 42 7.20 6.13 -7.23
C PHE A 42 8.33 5.15 -7.53
N ASP A 43 7.95 3.93 -7.91
CA ASP A 43 8.77 2.76 -8.13
C ASP A 43 9.73 2.40 -6.99
N GLU A 44 9.19 2.30 -5.79
CA GLU A 44 9.94 2.03 -4.56
C GLU A 44 9.50 0.68 -3.96
N THR A 45 10.47 -0.14 -3.56
CA THR A 45 10.22 -1.44 -2.93
C THR A 45 10.60 -1.40 -1.45
N PHE A 46 9.67 -1.87 -0.62
CA PHE A 46 9.79 -1.94 0.83
C PHE A 46 9.82 -3.39 1.28
N PHE A 47 10.64 -3.66 2.30
CA PHE A 47 10.82 -4.99 2.88
C PHE A 47 10.42 -4.96 4.35
N PHE A 48 9.56 -5.88 4.75
CA PHE A 48 9.09 -6.04 6.11
C PHE A 48 9.48 -7.45 6.58
N ASN A 49 10.32 -7.50 7.60
CA ASN A 49 10.66 -8.76 8.24
C ASN A 49 9.71 -8.93 9.42
N VAL A 50 9.05 -10.09 9.44
CA VAL A 50 8.02 -10.50 10.38
C VAL A 50 8.45 -11.86 10.93
N PHE A 51 8.23 -12.08 12.21
CA PHE A 51 8.70 -13.25 12.97
C PHE A 51 7.55 -13.95 13.72
N GLU A 52 6.32 -13.51 13.48
CA GLU A 52 5.08 -14.04 14.01
C GLU A 52 4.72 -15.38 13.34
N SER A 53 3.92 -16.19 14.03
CA SER A 53 3.38 -17.42 13.44
C SER A 53 2.44 -17.11 12.26
N PRO A 54 2.27 -18.02 11.27
CA PRO A 54 1.33 -17.79 10.18
C PRO A 54 -0.08 -17.43 10.64
N SER A 55 -0.59 -18.09 11.69
CA SER A 55 -1.90 -17.80 12.29
C SER A 55 -2.02 -16.39 12.86
N GLU A 56 -0.96 -15.82 13.42
CA GLU A 56 -0.97 -14.43 13.92
C GLU A 56 -0.77 -13.43 12.79
N LEU A 57 0.03 -13.79 11.78
CA LEU A 57 0.39 -12.92 10.68
C LEU A 57 -0.73 -12.78 9.65
N PHE A 58 -1.50 -13.84 9.40
CA PHE A 58 -2.51 -13.87 8.34
C PHE A 58 -3.63 -12.85 8.56
N ASP A 59 -4.06 -12.67 9.81
CA ASP A 59 -5.01 -11.61 10.20
C ASP A 59 -4.38 -10.22 10.31
N ALA A 60 -3.06 -10.09 10.16
CA ALA A 60 -2.39 -8.81 10.31
C ALA A 60 -2.79 -7.85 9.17
N PRO A 61 -3.18 -6.60 9.49
CA PRO A 61 -3.61 -5.67 8.47
C PRO A 61 -2.42 -5.06 7.70
N VAL A 62 -2.65 -4.85 6.42
CA VAL A 62 -1.80 -4.11 5.48
C VAL A 62 -2.54 -2.84 5.05
N PHE A 63 -1.97 -1.68 5.35
CA PHE A 63 -2.50 -0.38 4.94
C PHE A 63 -1.61 0.24 3.86
N LEU A 64 -2.24 0.67 2.78
CA LEU A 64 -1.63 1.42 1.69
C LEU A 64 -2.30 2.80 1.60
N THR A 65 -1.76 3.75 2.36
CA THR A 65 -2.36 5.07 2.54
C THR A 65 -1.64 6.10 1.69
N VAL A 66 -2.35 6.81 0.82
CA VAL A 66 -1.82 7.97 0.09
C VAL A 66 -2.14 9.24 0.87
N VAL A 67 -1.13 10.07 1.14
CA VAL A 67 -1.28 11.33 1.87
C VAL A 67 -0.69 12.52 1.08
N ASP A 68 -1.23 13.72 1.25
CA ASP A 68 -0.56 14.97 0.79
C ASP A 68 0.44 15.43 1.86
N SER A 69 1.74 15.38 1.53
CA SER A 69 2.82 15.75 2.44
C SER A 69 2.84 17.24 2.82
N ARG A 70 2.09 18.09 2.12
CA ARG A 70 1.97 19.53 2.47
C ARG A 70 0.94 19.78 3.56
N SER A 71 0.05 18.82 3.83
CA SER A 71 -1.01 19.03 4.81
C SER A 71 -0.43 18.91 6.22
N PHE A 72 -0.47 20.01 6.97
CA PHE A 72 -0.23 20.02 8.41
C PHE A 72 -1.48 19.65 9.23
N ARG A 73 -2.61 19.36 8.56
CA ARG A 73 -3.86 18.95 9.20
C ARG A 73 -3.85 17.44 9.46
N MET A 74 -4.62 17.00 10.46
CA MET A 74 -4.82 15.57 10.75
C MET A 74 -5.35 14.82 9.52
N ASP A 75 -6.19 15.46 8.70
CA ASP A 75 -6.75 14.88 7.46
C ASP A 75 -5.85 15.10 6.24
N SER A 76 -4.62 14.58 6.32
CA SER A 76 -3.70 14.54 5.16
C SER A 76 -3.99 13.40 4.19
N VAL A 77 -4.91 12.50 4.54
CA VAL A 77 -5.21 11.30 3.75
C VAL A 77 -5.98 11.67 2.48
N ILE A 78 -5.42 11.27 1.35
CA ILE A 78 -6.06 11.37 0.03
C ILE A 78 -6.96 10.15 -0.19
N GLY A 79 -6.47 8.97 0.17
CA GLY A 79 -7.22 7.72 0.11
C GLY A 79 -6.37 6.54 0.58
N GLU A 80 -7.04 5.43 0.87
CA GLU A 80 -6.43 4.24 1.44
C GLU A 80 -6.98 2.97 0.80
N PHE A 81 -6.12 1.95 0.72
CA PHE A 81 -6.53 0.57 0.50
C PHE A 81 -6.11 -0.28 1.70
N ARG A 82 -6.98 -1.18 2.14
CA ARG A 82 -6.78 -2.10 3.27
C ARG A 82 -6.96 -3.53 2.80
N MET A 83 -6.11 -4.43 3.29
CA MET A 83 -6.25 -5.88 3.16
C MET A 83 -5.52 -6.53 4.33
N ASP A 84 -5.78 -7.80 4.61
CA ASP A 84 -4.97 -8.64 5.49
C ASP A 84 -3.81 -9.30 4.71
N VAL A 85 -2.85 -9.90 5.42
CA VAL A 85 -1.71 -10.60 4.80
C VAL A 85 -2.18 -11.88 4.09
N GLU A 86 -3.17 -12.58 4.64
CA GLU A 86 -3.73 -13.81 4.06
C GLU A 86 -4.25 -13.58 2.63
N THR A 87 -4.86 -12.43 2.38
CA THR A 87 -5.38 -12.03 1.07
C THR A 87 -4.29 -12.06 0.00
N VAL A 88 -3.07 -11.61 0.32
CA VAL A 88 -1.94 -11.70 -0.62
C VAL A 88 -1.38 -13.12 -0.65
N TYR A 89 -1.27 -13.77 0.51
CA TYR A 89 -0.70 -15.11 0.62
C TYR A 89 -1.54 -16.15 -0.14
N SER A 90 -2.86 -16.00 -0.17
CA SER A 90 -3.79 -16.92 -0.83
C SER A 90 -3.75 -16.84 -2.36
N GLU A 91 -3.11 -15.83 -2.94
CA GLU A 91 -2.95 -15.71 -4.38
C GLU A 91 -1.91 -16.67 -4.95
N PRO A 92 -1.97 -16.96 -6.27
CA PRO A 92 -0.91 -17.71 -6.94
C PRO A 92 0.47 -17.09 -6.69
N LYS A 93 1.42 -17.92 -6.25
CA LYS A 93 2.78 -17.52 -5.86
C LYS A 93 2.82 -16.53 -4.68
N HIS A 94 1.78 -16.50 -3.85
CA HIS A 94 1.67 -15.66 -2.66
C HIS A 94 1.86 -14.17 -2.99
N ALA A 95 1.34 -13.71 -4.14
CA ALA A 95 1.64 -12.38 -4.66
C ALA A 95 0.56 -11.70 -5.49
N PHE A 96 0.42 -10.39 -5.24
CA PHE A 96 -0.15 -9.42 -6.18
C PHE A 96 0.94 -8.86 -7.08
N LEU A 97 0.78 -8.97 -8.39
CA LEU A 97 1.73 -8.42 -9.37
C LEU A 97 1.09 -7.29 -10.17
N ARG A 98 1.64 -6.08 -10.03
CA ARG A 98 1.26 -4.86 -10.77
C ARG A 98 -0.25 -4.57 -10.78
N LYS A 99 -0.94 -4.92 -9.69
CA LYS A 99 -2.40 -4.75 -9.55
C LYS A 99 -2.73 -3.29 -9.26
N TRP A 100 -3.82 -2.81 -9.87
CA TRP A 100 -4.42 -1.52 -9.53
C TRP A 100 -5.41 -1.71 -8.39
N LEU A 101 -5.20 -0.99 -7.30
CA LEU A 101 -6.04 -0.97 -6.12
C LEU A 101 -6.85 0.31 -6.12
N LEU A 102 -8.16 0.20 -5.85
CA LEU A 102 -9.04 1.34 -5.70
C LEU A 102 -8.80 1.97 -4.33
N LEU A 103 -8.50 3.27 -4.29
CA LEU A 103 -8.38 4.01 -3.04
C LEU A 103 -9.76 4.50 -2.61
N SER A 104 -10.05 4.37 -1.32
CA SER A 104 -11.29 4.86 -0.70
C SER A 104 -10.98 5.83 0.43
N ASP A 105 -11.98 6.59 0.87
CA ASP A 105 -11.87 7.33 2.12
C ASP A 105 -11.83 6.32 3.29
N PRO A 106 -10.81 6.33 4.17
CA PRO A 106 -10.76 5.40 5.29
C PRO A 106 -11.86 5.64 6.35
N GLU A 107 -12.42 6.86 6.39
CA GLU A 107 -13.47 7.25 7.35
C GLU A 107 -14.88 7.22 6.74
N ASP A 108 -15.00 7.27 5.40
CA ASP A 108 -16.30 7.29 4.71
C ASP A 108 -16.27 6.62 3.32
N PHE A 109 -16.56 5.32 3.29
CA PHE A 109 -16.61 4.55 2.04
C PHE A 109 -17.72 4.99 1.07
N SER A 110 -18.69 5.80 1.51
CA SER A 110 -19.79 6.27 0.65
C SER A 110 -19.37 7.38 -0.32
N VAL A 111 -18.25 8.06 -0.05
CA VAL A 111 -17.70 9.16 -0.87
C VAL A 111 -17.16 8.67 -2.22
N GLY A 112 -17.12 7.35 -2.43
CA GLY A 112 -16.68 6.74 -3.67
C GLY A 112 -15.15 6.77 -3.84
N ALA A 113 -14.71 6.54 -5.08
CA ALA A 113 -13.31 6.36 -5.42
C ALA A 113 -12.45 7.62 -5.21
N LYS A 114 -11.31 7.48 -4.53
CA LYS A 114 -10.29 8.54 -4.31
C LYS A 114 -9.06 8.40 -5.22
N GLY A 115 -9.18 7.63 -6.30
CA GLY A 115 -8.10 7.33 -7.24
C GLY A 115 -7.64 5.89 -7.16
N TYR A 116 -6.49 5.59 -7.77
CA TYR A 116 -5.96 4.23 -7.84
C TYR A 116 -4.47 4.20 -7.52
N LEU A 117 -4.04 3.11 -6.88
CA LEU A 117 -2.64 2.83 -6.58
C LEU A 117 -2.23 1.50 -7.22
N LYS A 118 -1.15 1.50 -7.99
CA LYS A 118 -0.57 0.29 -8.57
C LYS A 118 0.54 -0.25 -7.69
N VAL A 119 0.41 -1.50 -7.28
CA VAL A 119 1.40 -2.15 -6.40
C VAL A 119 1.76 -3.54 -6.89
N SER A 120 2.90 -4.04 -6.41
CA SER A 120 3.15 -5.47 -6.33
C SER A 120 3.47 -5.82 -4.88
N THR A 121 2.82 -6.85 -4.34
CA THR A 121 3.02 -7.29 -2.96
C THR A 121 3.23 -8.79 -2.96
N CYS A 122 4.21 -9.29 -2.21
CA CYS A 122 4.37 -10.74 -2.01
C CYS A 122 4.70 -11.07 -0.56
N VAL A 123 4.22 -12.23 -0.12
CA VAL A 123 4.46 -12.80 1.20
C VAL A 123 5.30 -14.05 1.01
N LEU A 124 6.49 -14.08 1.60
CA LEU A 124 7.47 -15.16 1.42
C LEU A 124 7.71 -15.85 2.75
N GLY A 125 7.38 -17.13 2.82
CA GLY A 125 7.76 -18.03 3.89
C GLY A 125 9.23 -18.49 3.79
N PRO A 126 9.73 -19.22 4.80
CA PRO A 126 11.06 -19.82 4.75
C PRO A 126 11.19 -20.77 3.56
N GLY A 127 12.16 -20.51 2.68
CA GLY A 127 12.42 -21.32 1.49
C GLY A 127 11.66 -20.87 0.23
N ASP A 128 10.74 -19.91 0.32
CA ASP A 128 10.03 -19.38 -0.85
C ASP A 128 10.93 -18.48 -1.68
N GLU A 129 10.83 -18.59 -3.01
CA GLU A 129 11.43 -17.67 -3.96
C GLU A 129 10.47 -16.52 -4.29
N ALA A 130 11.02 -15.32 -4.39
CA ALA A 130 10.22 -14.16 -4.78
C ALA A 130 9.76 -14.28 -6.24
N PRO A 131 8.47 -14.03 -6.55
CA PRO A 131 7.98 -14.06 -7.91
C PRO A 131 8.70 -12.99 -8.76
N VAL A 132 9.15 -13.41 -9.95
CA VAL A 132 9.89 -12.61 -10.94
C VAL A 132 8.95 -11.69 -11.73
#